data_AF-A0A968D6Z5-F1
#
_entry.id   AF-A0A968D6Z5-F1
#
_cell.length_a   1.000
_cell.length_b   1.000
_cell.length_c   1.000
_cell.angle_alpha   90.00
_cell.angle_beta   90.00
_cell.angle_gamma   90.00
#
_symmetry.space_group_name_H-M   'P 1'
#
loop_
_entity.id
_entity.type
_entity.pdbx_description
1 polymer ?
#
loop_
_entity_poly.entity_id
_entity_poly.type
_entity_poly.pdbx_seq_one_letter_code
_entity_poly.pdbx_strand_id
1 'polypeptide(L)'
;KGVVVGEILVRNAWHVATLADDGARWTNSDLLLREGRIAAIGDDLAAKHPARESVERESLDASRCLVLPGLVNTHHHLYQTLQR
;
A
#
# COMPACT_ATOMS: atom_id res chain seq x y z
N LYS A 1 -11.46 -9.24 -8.37
CA LYS A 1 -10.88 -7.89 -8.18
C LYS A 1 -9.37 -8.07 -8.30
N GLY A 2 -8.79 -8.20 -9.49
CA GLY A 2 -8.79 -7.22 -10.57
C GLY A 2 -7.58 -6.34 -10.33
N VAL A 3 -6.46 -6.63 -11.00
CA VAL A 3 -5.22 -5.83 -10.98
C VAL A 3 -5.60 -4.35 -11.10
N VAL A 4 -5.10 -3.52 -10.18
CA VAL A 4 -5.37 -2.09 -10.18
C VAL A 4 -4.77 -1.50 -11.46
N VAL A 5 -5.63 -1.01 -12.36
CA VAL A 5 -5.25 -0.40 -13.65
C VAL A 5 -4.84 1.08 -13.50
N GLY A 6 -4.84 1.60 -12.27
CA GLY A 6 -4.50 2.99 -11.92
C GLY A 6 -3.39 3.11 -10.86
N GLU A 7 -3.18 4.32 -10.39
CA GLU A 7 -2.29 4.61 -9.26
C GLU A 7 -3.08 4.63 -7.95
N ILE A 8 -2.47 4.18 -6.86
CA ILE A 8 -3.01 4.37 -5.51
C ILE A 8 -1.97 5.13 -4.70
N LEU A 9 -2.37 6.24 -4.11
CA LEU A 9 -1.57 7.00 -3.16
C LEU A 9 -2.17 6.86 -1.76
N VAL A 10 -1.51 6.08 -0.91
CA VAL A 10 -1.81 6.05 0.53
C VAL A 10 -1.07 7.21 1.17
N ARG A 11 -1.78 8.13 1.81
CA ARG A 11 -1.22 9.35 2.39
C ARG A 11 -1.18 9.30 3.89
N ASN A 12 -0.22 10.00 4.48
CA ASN A 12 -0.13 10.28 5.90
C ASN A 12 -0.11 9.03 6.79
N ALA A 13 0.29 7.86 6.29
CA ALA A 13 0.26 6.64 7.10
C ALA A 13 1.00 6.89 8.42
N TRP A 14 0.32 6.63 9.55
CA TRP A 14 0.91 6.83 10.88
C TRP A 14 2.25 6.10 10.95
N HIS A 15 2.29 4.88 10.43
CA HIS A 15 3.52 4.16 10.16
C HIS A 15 3.38 3.23 8.95
N VAL A 16 4.41 3.17 8.11
CA VAL A 16 4.58 2.13 7.07
C VAL A 16 5.69 1.19 7.53
N ALA A 17 5.32 -0.02 7.94
CA ALA A 17 6.29 -1.02 8.35
C ALA A 17 6.70 -1.83 7.11
N THR A 18 7.89 -1.63 6.58
CA THR A 18 8.36 -2.38 5.39
C THR A 18 8.72 -3.83 5.72
N LEU A 19 9.08 -4.09 6.99
CA LEU A 19 9.65 -5.36 7.46
C LEU A 19 10.91 -5.77 6.67
N ALA A 20 11.61 -4.78 6.10
CA ALA A 20 12.90 -4.98 5.45
C ALA A 20 14.03 -4.93 6.50
N ASP A 21 15.11 -5.66 6.23
CA ASP A 21 16.30 -5.74 7.10
C ASP A 21 17.25 -4.54 6.91
N ASP A 22 16.71 -3.38 6.49
CA ASP A 22 17.47 -2.14 6.25
C ASP A 22 17.38 -1.14 7.42
N GLY A 23 16.56 -1.43 8.43
CA GLY A 23 16.34 -0.57 9.59
C GLY A 23 15.56 0.71 9.28
N ALA A 24 14.98 0.85 8.08
CA ALA A 24 14.23 2.04 7.70
C ALA A 24 12.94 2.17 8.51
N ARG A 25 12.62 3.41 8.93
CA ARG A 25 11.43 3.72 9.71
C ARG A 25 10.64 4.85 9.07
N TRP A 26 9.44 4.54 8.60
CA TRP A 26 8.57 5.45 7.86
C TRP A 26 7.38 5.88 8.72
N THR A 27 7.49 7.00 9.43
CA THR A 27 6.40 7.57 10.24
C THR A 27 5.81 8.79 9.54
N ASN A 28 4.49 8.96 9.59
CA ASN A 28 3.77 10.03 8.87
C ASN A 28 4.20 10.08 7.38
N SER A 29 4.15 8.93 6.72
CA SER A 29 4.70 8.75 5.36
C SER A 29 3.62 8.32 4.38
N ASP A 30 3.85 8.59 3.11
CA ASP A 30 3.03 8.16 2.00
C ASP A 30 3.60 6.87 1.36
N LEU A 31 2.72 6.10 0.70
CA LEU A 31 3.05 4.95 -0.11
C LEU A 31 2.37 5.11 -1.48
N LEU A 32 3.15 5.11 -2.55
CA LEU A 32 2.66 5.16 -3.92
C LEU A 32 2.71 3.78 -4.57
N LEU A 33 1.58 3.35 -5.10
CA LEU A 33 1.42 2.15 -5.90
C LEU A 33 1.16 2.53 -7.37
N ARG A 34 1.82 1.85 -8.29
CA ARG A 34 1.62 1.96 -9.74
C ARG A 34 1.59 0.57 -10.34
N GLU A 35 0.54 0.26 -11.12
CA GLU A 35 0.44 -1.01 -11.86
C GLU A 35 0.65 -2.24 -10.93
N GLY A 36 0.09 -2.18 -9.73
CA GLY A 36 0.19 -3.24 -8.72
C GLY A 36 1.56 -3.36 -8.03
N ARG A 37 2.49 -2.41 -8.22
CA ARG A 37 3.82 -2.41 -7.60
C ARG A 37 4.03 -1.17 -6.72
N ILE A 38 4.83 -1.32 -5.67
CA ILE A 38 5.30 -0.19 -4.87
C ILE A 38 6.26 0.64 -5.73
N ALA A 39 5.92 1.90 -5.96
CA ALA A 39 6.73 2.83 -6.73
C ALA A 39 7.60 3.72 -5.85
N ALA A 40 7.09 4.12 -4.67
CA ALA A 40 7.82 4.94 -3.70
C ALA A 40 7.20 4.83 -2.29
N ILE A 41 8.04 5.06 -1.29
CA ILE A 41 7.66 5.33 0.11
C ILE A 41 8.40 6.61 0.51
N GLY A 42 7.73 7.54 1.20
CA GLY A 42 8.36 8.77 1.64
C GLY A 42 7.34 9.85 1.99
N ASP A 43 7.81 11.06 2.28
CA ASP A 43 6.96 12.22 2.53
C ASP A 43 6.54 12.91 1.22
N ASP A 44 5.33 13.48 1.23
CA ASP A 44 4.80 14.35 0.17
C ASP A 44 4.93 13.76 -1.25
N LEU A 45 4.54 12.49 -1.39
CA LEU A 45 4.66 11.79 -2.67
C LEU A 45 3.69 12.34 -3.72
N ALA A 46 2.62 13.03 -3.30
CA ALA A 46 1.72 13.72 -4.22
C ALA A 46 2.47 14.80 -5.04
N ALA A 47 3.34 15.58 -4.39
CA ALA A 47 4.12 16.62 -5.04
C ALA A 47 5.33 16.04 -5.78
N LYS A 48 6.07 15.11 -5.16
CA LYS A 48 7.28 14.50 -5.75
C LYS A 48 6.98 13.58 -6.94
N HIS A 49 5.79 12.99 -6.96
CA HIS A 49 5.32 12.14 -8.05
C HIS A 49 3.93 12.61 -8.48
N PRO A 50 3.82 13.61 -9.38
CA PRO A 50 2.54 14.02 -9.93
C PRO A 50 1.84 12.86 -10.66
N ALA A 51 0.52 12.94 -10.76
CA ALA A 51 -0.28 11.93 -11.46
C ALA A 51 0.13 11.87 -12.93
N ARG A 52 0.26 10.65 -13.46
CA ARG A 52 0.53 10.45 -14.88
C ARG A 52 -0.70 10.87 -15.68
N GLU A 53 -0.46 11.49 -16.84
CA GLU A 53 -1.54 11.90 -17.73
C GLU A 53 -2.40 10.70 -18.13
N SER A 54 -3.72 10.89 -18.14
CA SER A 54 -4.70 9.85 -18.48
C SER A 54 -4.69 8.61 -17.57
N VAL A 55 -4.09 8.68 -16.37
CA VAL A 55 -4.14 7.61 -15.36
C VAL A 55 -4.90 8.10 -14.13
N GLU A 56 -5.92 7.36 -13.73
CA GLU A 56 -6.64 7.64 -12.48
C GLU A 56 -5.73 7.37 -11.27
N ARG A 57 -5.72 8.32 -10.32
CA ARG A 57 -5.06 8.17 -9.03
C ARG A 57 -6.09 8.15 -7.91
N GLU A 58 -6.28 7.00 -7.30
CA GLU A 58 -7.01 6.88 -6.05
C GLU A 58 -6.14 7.36 -4.90
N SER A 59 -6.73 8.06 -3.93
CA SER A 59 -6.03 8.50 -2.74
C SER A 59 -6.73 8.03 -1.47
N LEU A 60 -5.96 7.48 -0.54
CA LEU A 60 -6.44 6.95 0.73
C LEU A 60 -5.75 7.70 1.87
N ASP A 61 -6.51 8.26 2.80
CA ASP A 61 -5.92 8.83 4.03
C ASP A 61 -5.71 7.72 5.06
N ALA A 62 -4.45 7.52 5.46
CA ALA A 62 -4.00 6.52 6.42
C ALA A 62 -3.43 7.17 7.70
N SER A 63 -3.76 8.44 7.95
CA SER A 63 -3.35 9.22 9.14
C SER A 63 -3.47 8.49 10.49
N ARG A 64 -4.38 7.52 10.60
CA ARG A 64 -4.64 6.74 11.82
C ARG A 64 -4.37 5.25 11.66
N CYS A 65 -3.68 4.85 10.60
CA CYS A 65 -3.49 3.45 10.22
C CYS A 65 -2.01 3.06 10.24
N LEU A 66 -1.75 1.83 10.67
CA LEU A 66 -0.52 1.13 10.40
C LEU A 66 -0.65 0.44 9.03
N VAL A 67 0.27 0.74 8.11
CA VAL A 67 0.36 0.09 6.81
C VAL A 67 1.39 -1.04 6.91
N LEU A 68 0.95 -2.26 6.61
CA LEU A 68 1.76 -3.47 6.65
C LEU A 68 1.80 -4.13 5.28
N PRO A 69 2.84 -4.94 4.98
CA PRO A 69 2.81 -5.87 3.87
C PRO A 69 1.60 -6.79 4.03
N GLY A 70 1.01 -7.19 2.89
CA GLY A 70 -0.09 -8.15 2.91
C GLY A 70 0.33 -9.43 3.62
N LEU A 71 -0.49 -9.90 4.57
CA LEU A 71 -0.20 -11.12 5.31
C LEU A 71 -0.23 -12.31 4.35
N VAL A 72 0.80 -13.16 4.41
CA VAL A 72 0.86 -14.40 3.65
C VAL A 72 0.28 -15.52 4.50
N ASN A 73 -0.91 -15.98 4.12
CA ASN A 73 -1.49 -17.17 4.72
C ASN A 73 -0.89 -18.42 4.06
N THR A 74 -0.01 -19.12 4.77
CA THR A 74 0.71 -20.29 4.25
C THR A 74 -0.06 -21.59 4.38
N HIS A 75 -1.15 -21.61 5.15
CA HIS A 75 -1.90 -22.83 5.42
C HIS A 75 -3.36 -22.53 5.71
N HIS A 76 -4.23 -22.98 4.82
CA HIS A 76 -5.66 -22.91 5.07
C HIS A 76 -6.38 -24.08 4.39
N HIS A 77 -7.22 -24.78 5.16
CA HIS A 77 -8.15 -25.75 4.59
C HIS A 77 -9.44 -25.03 4.19
N LEU A 78 -9.39 -24.34 3.05
CA LEU A 78 -10.47 -23.45 2.61
C LEU A 78 -11.83 -24.16 2.51
N TYR A 79 -11.84 -25.38 1.99
CA TYR A 79 -13.09 -26.14 1.79
C TYR A 79 -13.82 -26.47 3.10
N GLN A 80 -13.11 -26.53 4.24
CA GLN A 80 -13.72 -26.82 5.54
C GLN A 80 -14.60 -25.66 6.03
N THR A 81 -14.49 -24.47 5.42
CA THR A 81 -15.34 -23.33 5.75
C THR A 81 -16.79 -23.46 5.26
N LEU A 82 -17.05 -24.38 4.30
CA LEU A 82 -18.37 -24.64 3.72
C LEU A 82 -19.17 -25.72 4.47
N GLN A 83 -18.58 -26.37 5.48
CA GLN A 83 -19.18 -27.45 6.27
C GLN A 83 -19.64 -26.97 7.66
N ARG A 84 -20.13 -25.74 7.73
CA ARG A 84 -20.75 -25.20 8.95
C ARG A 84 -22.11 -25.82 9.21
#